data_AF-A0A9P3HC70-F1
#
_entry.id   AF-A0A9P3HC70-F1
#
_cell.length_a   1.000
_cell.length_b   1.000
_cell.length_c   1.000
_cell.angle_alpha   90.00
_cell.angle_beta   90.00
_cell.angle_gamma   90.00
#
_symmetry.space_group_name_H-M   'P 1'
#
loop_
_entity.id
_entity.type
_entity.pdbx_description
1 polymer ?
#
loop_
_entity_poly.entity_id
_entity_poly.type
_entity_poly.pdbx_seq_one_letter_code
_entity_poly.pdbx_strand_id
1 'polypeptide(L)'
;MFRCLERKPMDYLRDLITSYERRVAVTKRATDTDQGSANFVEEDPLENVKMVMVHFWHHNIQGEQSKWTRVITGLRHRADAALRFFMMCRSETTRRMRLIDLFGQNVARPVRKDREQERKFVLGVVLMTRQGKMNNNGKIRYNVVVRNPDVEACPVGALAFYLLEYWLPTSSSAAPPPRVEDHDWVNYHLLSKSTTRTSEIRYATQYKQTREVQDYLNIGVKGKATHLSRRLGAFLARLTGATHEDISKHGGWGTNRLITHYLDGVDASVALQMAGFENGRTENFWLERNVIPDLELQRMVFPFIERACSNPEDKKHYDPFWIQTIDNIMLDRSIFYGRQEENIKIKKIKKRAARKVLSDEAISRRRHLCLLAHLRKVILQDAAVFFIGREQIFPAPYFQA
;
A
#
# COMPACT_ATOMS: atom_id res chain seq x y z
N MET A 1 -50.70 53.80 -9.40
CA MET A 1 -50.11 53.11 -10.56
C MET A 1 -48.84 52.37 -10.12
N PHE A 2 -48.98 51.34 -9.27
CA PHE A 2 -47.88 50.45 -8.89
C PHE A 2 -48.05 49.15 -9.67
N ARG A 3 -47.27 48.98 -10.75
CA ARG A 3 -47.17 47.66 -11.41
C ARG A 3 -46.23 46.80 -10.56
N CYS A 4 -46.81 45.97 -9.70
CA CYS A 4 -46.12 44.79 -9.18
C CYS A 4 -45.69 43.94 -10.38
N LEU A 5 -44.39 43.91 -10.64
CA LEU A 5 -43.80 42.95 -11.56
C LEU A 5 -43.87 41.57 -10.87
N GLU A 6 -44.89 40.79 -11.23
CA GLU A 6 -44.97 39.36 -10.94
C GLU A 6 -43.77 38.65 -11.58
N ARG A 7 -42.65 38.62 -10.87
CA ARG A 7 -41.56 37.69 -11.20
C ARG A 7 -42.06 36.29 -10.87
N LYS A 8 -41.95 35.37 -11.83
CA LYS A 8 -42.30 33.97 -11.61
C LYS A 8 -41.46 33.43 -10.43
N PRO A 9 -42.06 32.71 -9.46
CA PRO A 9 -41.37 32.25 -8.25
C PRO A 9 -40.08 31.46 -8.51
N MET A 10 -40.01 30.78 -9.65
CA MET A 10 -38.85 29.98 -10.06
C MET A 10 -37.63 30.80 -10.50
N ASP A 11 -37.83 32.02 -11.00
CA ASP A 11 -36.72 32.87 -11.43
C ASP A 11 -36.02 33.51 -10.21
N TYR A 12 -36.79 33.87 -9.19
CA TYR A 12 -36.26 34.33 -7.90
C TYR A 12 -35.44 33.24 -7.20
N LEU A 13 -35.91 31.98 -7.23
CA LEU A 13 -35.18 30.86 -6.65
C LEU A 13 -33.86 30.59 -7.39
N ARG A 14 -33.87 30.67 -8.73
CA ARG A 14 -32.66 30.51 -9.56
C ARG A 14 -31.62 31.59 -9.29
N ASP A 15 -32.06 32.84 -9.13
CA ASP A 15 -31.19 33.96 -8.78
C ASP A 15 -30.61 33.79 -7.36
N LEU A 16 -31.39 33.27 -6.42
CA LEU A 16 -30.94 33.01 -5.05
C LEU A 16 -29.92 31.88 -4.97
N ILE A 17 -30.13 30.80 -5.74
CA ILE A 17 -29.18 29.68 -5.87
C ILE A 17 -27.88 30.19 -6.50
N THR A 18 -27.97 30.93 -7.61
CA THR A 18 -26.79 31.49 -8.28
C THR A 18 -26.01 32.45 -7.37
N SER A 19 -26.72 33.27 -6.57
CA SER A 19 -26.13 34.16 -5.56
C SER A 19 -25.48 33.40 -4.40
N TYR A 20 -26.10 32.30 -3.95
CA TYR A 20 -25.54 31.42 -2.93
C TYR A 20 -24.28 30.71 -3.45
N GLU A 21 -24.31 30.16 -4.67
CA GLU A 21 -23.16 29.52 -5.31
C GLU A 21 -22.00 30.50 -5.51
N ARG A 22 -22.27 31.74 -5.92
CA ARG A 22 -21.24 32.80 -5.99
C ARG A 22 -20.64 33.11 -4.63
N ARG A 23 -21.46 33.21 -3.58
CA ARG A 23 -20.96 33.45 -2.20
C ARG A 23 -20.13 32.28 -1.71
N VAL A 24 -20.57 31.04 -1.92
CA VAL A 24 -19.80 29.84 -1.59
C VAL A 24 -18.49 29.78 -2.39
N ALA A 25 -18.50 30.17 -3.66
CA ALA A 25 -17.29 30.24 -4.49
C ALA A 25 -16.30 31.33 -4.03
N VAL A 26 -16.80 32.49 -3.59
CA VAL A 26 -15.98 33.57 -3.01
C VAL A 26 -15.41 33.16 -1.65
N THR A 27 -16.20 32.52 -0.78
CA THR A 27 -15.73 32.00 0.51
C THR A 27 -14.73 30.85 0.31
N LYS A 28 -14.93 29.98 -0.68
CA LYS A 28 -13.93 28.98 -1.10
C LYS A 28 -12.65 29.64 -1.58
N ARG A 29 -12.72 30.65 -2.47
CA ARG A 29 -11.52 31.38 -2.95
C ARG A 29 -10.77 32.12 -1.82
N ALA A 30 -11.48 32.67 -0.85
CA ALA A 30 -10.87 33.33 0.32
C ALA A 30 -10.17 32.35 1.26
N THR A 31 -10.69 31.11 1.37
CA THR A 31 -10.06 30.02 2.15
C THR A 31 -9.06 29.17 1.34
N ASP A 32 -9.10 29.26 0.01
CA ASP A 32 -8.20 28.57 -0.94
C ASP A 32 -6.91 29.34 -1.24
N THR A 33 -6.61 30.41 -0.52
CA THR A 33 -5.24 30.98 -0.47
C THR A 33 -4.19 29.97 0.03
N ASP A 34 -4.64 28.81 0.53
CA ASP A 34 -3.85 27.66 0.98
C ASP A 34 -3.75 26.52 -0.06
N GLN A 35 -4.35 26.67 -1.25
CA GLN A 35 -4.07 25.82 -2.41
C GLN A 35 -2.84 26.36 -3.12
N GLY A 36 -1.65 26.08 -2.58
CA GLY A 36 -0.41 26.38 -3.26
C GLY A 36 -0.47 25.88 -4.71
N SER A 37 -0.41 26.81 -5.66
CA SER A 37 -0.04 26.57 -7.05
C SER A 37 1.41 26.08 -7.00
N ALA A 38 1.55 24.77 -7.00
CA ALA A 38 2.84 24.13 -6.97
C ALA A 38 3.31 24.01 -8.41
N ASN A 39 4.22 24.88 -8.82
CA ASN A 39 4.77 24.97 -10.18
C ASN A 39 5.44 23.69 -10.70
N PHE A 40 5.51 22.61 -9.90
CA PHE A 40 6.21 21.35 -10.20
C PHE A 40 5.31 20.10 -10.07
N VAL A 41 4.10 20.23 -9.50
CA VAL A 41 3.29 19.10 -9.01
C VAL A 41 2.27 18.60 -10.04
N GLU A 42 2.07 19.32 -11.14
CA GLU A 42 0.96 19.06 -12.07
C GLU A 42 1.34 18.43 -13.42
N GLU A 43 2.62 18.34 -13.78
CA GLU A 43 3.02 17.79 -15.09
C GLU A 43 3.04 16.25 -15.10
N ASP A 44 3.69 15.60 -14.11
CA ASP A 44 3.62 14.14 -13.93
C ASP A 44 3.67 13.76 -12.43
N PRO A 45 2.53 13.36 -11.82
CA PRO A 45 2.50 12.95 -10.41
C PRO A 45 3.24 11.63 -10.14
N LEU A 46 3.35 10.73 -11.12
CA LEU A 46 4.05 9.45 -10.97
C LEU A 46 5.57 9.66 -11.00
N GLU A 47 6.07 10.48 -11.92
CA GLU A 47 7.50 10.82 -11.95
C GLU A 47 7.92 11.57 -10.68
N ASN A 48 7.07 12.47 -10.18
CA ASN A 48 7.30 13.16 -8.92
C ASN A 48 7.45 12.20 -7.72
N VAL A 49 6.57 11.18 -7.60
CA VAL A 49 6.72 10.19 -6.51
C VAL A 49 7.91 9.28 -6.74
N LYS A 50 8.22 8.94 -8.00
CA LYS A 50 9.40 8.17 -8.36
C LYS A 50 10.67 8.89 -7.91
N MET A 51 10.85 10.16 -8.23
CA MET A 51 12.00 10.95 -7.78
C MET A 51 12.15 10.94 -6.25
N VAL A 52 11.04 11.06 -5.50
CA VAL A 52 11.04 10.94 -4.04
C VAL A 52 11.52 9.54 -3.59
N MET A 53 11.01 8.48 -4.23
CA MET A 53 11.36 7.09 -3.90
C MET A 53 12.81 6.75 -4.25
N VAL A 54 13.31 7.24 -5.40
CA VAL A 54 14.69 7.12 -5.88
C VAL A 54 15.63 7.88 -4.95
N HIS A 55 15.26 9.09 -4.51
CA HIS A 55 16.04 9.83 -3.52
C HIS A 55 16.25 9.00 -2.25
N PHE A 56 15.18 8.43 -1.68
CA PHE A 56 15.30 7.59 -0.49
C PHE A 56 16.11 6.32 -0.71
N TRP A 57 16.17 5.81 -1.94
CA TRP A 57 17.03 4.68 -2.31
C TRP A 57 18.51 5.12 -2.39
N HIS A 58 18.86 6.02 -3.30
CA HIS A 58 20.28 6.32 -3.55
C HIS A 58 20.94 7.12 -2.43
N HIS A 59 20.28 8.14 -1.87
CA HIS A 59 20.92 9.05 -0.93
C HIS A 59 21.06 8.47 0.48
N ASN A 60 20.24 7.49 0.84
CA ASN A 60 20.27 6.87 2.16
C ASN A 60 20.84 5.45 2.16
N ILE A 61 20.82 4.75 1.02
CA ILE A 61 21.29 3.36 0.91
C ILE A 61 22.66 3.27 0.22
N GLN A 62 22.86 3.99 -0.89
CA GLN A 62 24.04 3.83 -1.75
C GLN A 62 25.15 4.90 -1.57
N GLY A 63 25.03 5.83 -0.63
CA GLY A 63 26.07 6.83 -0.37
C GLY A 63 27.36 6.24 0.23
N GLU A 64 28.51 6.84 -0.08
CA GLU A 64 29.89 6.44 0.29
C GLU A 64 30.14 6.16 1.79
N GLN A 65 29.22 6.55 2.68
CA GLN A 65 29.27 6.28 4.11
C GLN A 65 27.90 5.88 4.69
N SER A 66 27.13 5.04 3.99
CA SER A 66 25.82 4.59 4.49
C SER A 66 25.97 3.69 5.72
N LYS A 67 25.90 4.30 6.91
CA LYS A 67 25.70 3.54 8.17
C LYS A 67 24.39 2.75 8.04
N TRP A 68 24.34 1.50 8.51
CA TRP A 68 23.14 0.64 8.49
C TRP A 68 21.85 1.34 8.97
N THR A 69 21.96 2.21 9.99
CA THR A 69 20.83 3.02 10.48
C THR A 69 20.23 3.94 9.41
N ARG A 70 21.03 4.43 8.45
CA ARG A 70 20.57 5.23 7.29
C ARG A 70 19.84 4.37 6.28
N VAL A 71 20.28 3.14 6.03
CA VAL A 71 19.64 2.19 5.09
C VAL A 71 18.20 1.91 5.50
N ILE A 72 17.99 1.41 6.74
CA ILE A 72 16.65 1.11 7.26
C ILE A 72 15.77 2.37 7.31
N THR A 73 16.36 3.53 7.63
CA THR A 73 15.64 4.81 7.65
C THR A 73 15.18 5.22 6.25
N GLY A 74 16.06 5.12 5.25
CA GLY A 74 15.74 5.40 3.84
C GLY A 74 14.64 4.49 3.32
N LEU A 75 14.76 3.17 3.54
CA LEU A 75 13.75 2.20 3.12
C LEU A 75 12.40 2.41 3.80
N ARG A 76 12.40 2.73 5.10
CA ARG A 76 11.17 3.09 5.83
C ARG A 76 10.49 4.29 5.20
N HIS A 77 11.26 5.33 4.87
CA HIS A 77 10.70 6.56 4.28
C HIS A 77 10.26 6.35 2.83
N ARG A 78 10.97 5.51 2.07
CA ARG A 78 10.53 5.05 0.74
C ARG A 78 9.18 4.32 0.83
N ALA A 79 9.04 3.38 1.75
CA ALA A 79 7.78 2.67 1.98
C ALA A 79 6.65 3.61 2.44
N ASP A 80 6.92 4.53 3.37
CA ASP A 80 5.93 5.54 3.80
C ASP A 80 5.46 6.42 2.64
N ALA A 81 6.38 6.95 1.84
CA ALA A 81 6.06 7.80 0.70
C ALA A 81 5.20 7.05 -0.32
N ALA A 82 5.57 5.81 -0.65
CA ALA A 82 4.85 4.97 -1.59
C ALA A 82 3.43 4.65 -1.10
N LEU A 83 3.29 4.18 0.15
CA LEU A 83 1.97 3.86 0.71
C LEU A 83 1.09 5.11 0.80
N ARG A 84 1.62 6.26 1.23
CA ARG A 84 0.84 7.51 1.31
C ARG A 84 0.36 8.00 -0.05
N PHE A 85 1.16 7.82 -1.09
CA PHE A 85 0.80 8.17 -2.45
C PHE A 85 -0.23 7.20 -3.04
N PHE A 86 0.12 5.91 -3.16
CA PHE A 86 -0.70 4.93 -3.87
C PHE A 86 -1.96 4.51 -3.09
N MET A 87 -1.93 4.49 -1.75
CA MET A 87 -3.14 4.29 -0.93
C MET A 87 -3.88 5.61 -0.64
N MET A 88 -3.36 6.76 -1.09
CA MET A 88 -3.89 8.08 -0.76
C MET A 88 -4.06 8.30 0.76
N CYS A 89 -3.18 7.71 1.57
CA CYS A 89 -3.28 7.75 3.03
C CYS A 89 -2.84 9.09 3.61
N ARG A 90 -3.41 9.46 4.77
CA ARG A 90 -2.88 10.56 5.57
C ARG A 90 -1.62 10.10 6.31
N SER A 91 -0.77 11.05 6.70
CA SER A 91 0.35 10.80 7.61
C SER A 91 -0.09 10.06 8.88
N GLU A 92 -1.17 10.51 9.52
CA GLU A 92 -1.72 9.84 10.70
C GLU A 92 -2.05 8.36 10.45
N THR A 93 -2.62 8.03 9.30
CA THR A 93 -2.97 6.65 8.93
C THR A 93 -1.73 5.77 8.80
N THR A 94 -0.69 6.23 8.09
CA THR A 94 0.52 5.42 7.90
C THR A 94 1.36 5.31 9.16
N ARG A 95 1.38 6.34 10.02
CA ARG A 95 2.10 6.26 11.30
C ARG A 95 1.48 5.26 12.28
N ARG A 96 0.15 5.12 12.26
CA ARG A 96 -0.62 4.18 13.11
C ARG A 96 -0.78 2.78 12.52
N MET A 97 -0.32 2.57 11.29
CA MET A 97 -0.43 1.29 10.60
C MET A 97 0.35 0.21 11.37
N ARG A 98 -0.30 -0.90 11.70
CA ARG A 98 0.35 -2.07 12.30
C ARG A 98 0.63 -3.13 11.25
N LEU A 99 1.57 -4.02 11.56
CA LEU A 99 1.92 -5.14 10.68
C LEU A 99 0.69 -6.03 10.40
N ILE A 100 -0.13 -6.29 11.41
CA ILE A 100 -1.35 -7.10 11.29
C ILE A 100 -2.46 -6.45 10.46
N ASP A 101 -2.40 -5.14 10.23
CA ASP A 101 -3.39 -4.43 9.42
C ASP A 101 -3.12 -4.61 7.92
N LEU A 102 -1.98 -5.21 7.55
CA LEU A 102 -1.57 -5.51 6.18
C LEU A 102 -1.69 -7.00 5.85
N PHE A 103 -2.27 -7.30 4.69
CA PHE A 103 -2.31 -8.66 4.15
C PHE A 103 -2.23 -8.67 2.63
N GLY A 104 -1.79 -9.79 2.07
CA GLY A 104 -1.79 -10.03 0.63
C GLY A 104 -3.13 -10.55 0.16
N GLN A 105 -3.60 -10.05 -0.97
CA GLN A 105 -4.80 -10.54 -1.65
C GLN A 105 -4.49 -10.70 -3.14
N ASN A 106 -4.88 -11.83 -3.71
CA ASN A 106 -4.87 -11.99 -5.16
C ASN A 106 -5.98 -11.11 -5.75
N VAL A 107 -5.57 -10.06 -6.46
CA VAL A 107 -6.47 -9.16 -7.18
C VAL A 107 -6.67 -9.73 -8.57
N ALA A 108 -7.90 -10.14 -8.87
CA ALA A 108 -8.27 -10.69 -10.16
C ALA A 108 -8.43 -9.58 -11.20
N ARG A 109 -8.01 -9.86 -12.44
CA ARG A 109 -8.43 -9.09 -13.60
C ARG A 109 -9.97 -9.11 -13.72
N PRO A 110 -10.63 -7.98 -14.04
CA PRO A 110 -11.97 -8.02 -14.60
C PRO A 110 -11.87 -8.64 -16.00
N VAL A 111 -12.17 -9.94 -16.12
CA VAL A 111 -12.12 -10.66 -17.40
C VAL A 111 -13.43 -10.46 -18.15
N ARG A 112 -13.38 -10.33 -19.49
CA ARG A 112 -14.58 -10.51 -20.32
C ARG A 112 -15.11 -11.94 -20.12
N LYS A 113 -16.44 -12.13 -20.10
CA LYS A 113 -17.09 -13.41 -19.74
C LYS A 113 -16.61 -14.62 -20.57
N ASP A 114 -16.04 -14.39 -21.74
CA ASP A 114 -15.55 -15.37 -22.71
C ASP A 114 -14.14 -15.91 -22.44
N ARG A 115 -13.33 -15.28 -21.56
CA ARG A 115 -11.94 -15.71 -21.27
C ARG A 115 -11.69 -16.01 -19.78
N GLU A 116 -12.69 -16.51 -19.07
CA GLU A 116 -12.63 -16.74 -17.62
C GLU A 116 -11.50 -17.69 -17.17
N GLN A 117 -11.02 -18.55 -18.07
CA GLN A 117 -9.91 -19.48 -17.85
C GLN A 117 -8.52 -18.80 -17.84
N GLU A 118 -8.41 -17.55 -18.33
CA GLU A 118 -7.17 -16.75 -18.35
C GLU A 118 -7.10 -15.73 -17.19
N ARG A 119 -7.73 -16.02 -16.04
CA ARG A 119 -7.65 -15.16 -14.85
C ARG A 119 -6.20 -15.06 -14.35
N LYS A 120 -5.47 -14.08 -14.87
CA LYS A 120 -4.20 -13.61 -14.29
C LYS A 120 -4.53 -12.78 -13.04
N PHE A 121 -3.78 -13.05 -11.96
CA PHE A 121 -3.89 -12.33 -10.71
C PHE A 121 -2.64 -11.49 -10.49
N VAL A 122 -2.80 -10.34 -9.83
CA VAL A 122 -1.68 -9.58 -9.29
C VAL A 122 -1.77 -9.55 -7.77
N LEU A 123 -0.62 -9.54 -7.11
CA LEU A 123 -0.57 -9.33 -5.67
C LEU A 123 -1.05 -7.90 -5.36
N GLY A 124 -2.18 -7.80 -4.68
CA GLY A 124 -2.61 -6.59 -4.00
C GLY A 124 -2.18 -6.64 -2.53
N VAL A 125 -1.45 -5.64 -2.08
CA VAL A 125 -1.21 -5.41 -0.66
C VAL A 125 -2.33 -4.55 -0.13
N VAL A 126 -3.12 -5.12 0.79
CA VAL A 126 -4.31 -4.49 1.35
C VAL A 126 -4.01 -4.02 2.76
N LEU A 127 -4.30 -2.75 3.01
CA LEU A 127 -4.39 -2.14 4.32
C LEU A 127 -5.84 -2.14 4.78
N MET A 128 -6.08 -2.69 5.96
CA MET A 128 -7.36 -2.62 6.66
C MET A 128 -7.31 -1.51 7.72
N THR A 129 -8.22 -0.53 7.62
CA THR A 129 -8.33 0.54 8.62
C THR A 129 -9.72 0.55 9.25
N ARG A 130 -9.79 0.73 10.57
CA ARG A 130 -11.05 0.94 11.30
C ARG A 130 -11.22 2.38 11.77
N GLN A 131 -10.14 3.14 11.84
CA GLN A 131 -10.11 4.49 12.37
C GLN A 131 -9.75 5.51 11.29
N GLY A 132 -10.40 6.67 11.33
CA GLY A 132 -10.08 7.81 10.49
C GLY A 132 -11.08 8.94 10.71
N LYS A 133 -10.64 10.19 10.49
CA LYS A 133 -11.46 11.41 10.74
C LYS A 133 -12.82 11.41 10.04
N MET A 134 -12.97 10.67 8.95
CA MET A 134 -14.20 10.58 8.16
C MET A 134 -14.99 9.29 8.45
N ASN A 135 -14.53 8.44 9.37
CA ASN A 135 -15.10 7.12 9.64
C ASN A 135 -15.88 7.10 10.96
N ASN A 136 -16.92 7.91 11.05
CA ASN A 136 -17.72 8.07 12.27
C ASN A 136 -18.44 6.78 12.69
N ASN A 137 -18.62 5.83 11.75
CA ASN A 137 -19.39 4.60 11.97
C ASN A 137 -18.50 3.41 12.36
N GLY A 138 -17.17 3.58 12.46
CA GLY A 138 -16.23 2.50 12.81
C GLY A 138 -16.13 1.37 11.76
N LYS A 139 -16.66 1.58 10.55
CA LYS A 139 -16.66 0.58 9.47
C LYS A 139 -15.24 0.27 9.01
N ILE A 140 -14.98 -0.99 8.68
CA ILE A 140 -13.71 -1.40 8.09
C ILE A 140 -13.57 -0.81 6.69
N ARG A 141 -12.46 -0.13 6.43
CA ARG A 141 -12.07 0.40 5.14
C ARG A 141 -10.85 -0.34 4.63
N TYR A 142 -10.80 -0.49 3.32
CA TYR A 142 -9.69 -1.14 2.64
C TYR A 142 -9.02 -0.14 1.71
N ASN A 143 -7.70 -0.07 1.81
CA ASN A 143 -6.85 0.60 0.84
C ASN A 143 -5.95 -0.44 0.23
N VAL A 144 -5.72 -0.40 -1.08
CA VAL A 144 -4.94 -1.43 -1.76
C VAL A 144 -3.88 -0.79 -2.65
N VAL A 145 -2.73 -1.44 -2.75
CA VAL A 145 -1.70 -1.12 -3.74
C VAL A 145 -1.33 -2.40 -4.48
N VAL A 146 -0.95 -2.25 -5.73
CA VAL A 146 -0.45 -3.35 -6.56
C VAL A 146 0.95 -3.00 -7.06
N ARG A 147 1.63 -3.97 -7.67
CA ARG A 147 2.96 -3.74 -8.24
C ARG A 147 2.89 -2.77 -9.42
N ASN A 148 3.87 -1.88 -9.52
CA ASN A 148 4.06 -0.99 -10.66
C ASN A 148 5.07 -1.63 -11.64
N PRO A 149 4.88 -1.55 -12.97
CA PRO A 149 5.89 -1.92 -13.96
C PRO A 149 7.26 -1.29 -13.71
N ASP A 150 7.31 -0.03 -13.28
CA ASP A 150 8.55 0.60 -12.85
C ASP A 150 8.93 0.16 -11.42
N VAL A 151 10.11 -0.44 -11.27
CA VAL A 151 10.65 -0.92 -9.98
C VAL A 151 10.95 0.23 -9.03
N GLU A 152 11.34 1.39 -9.55
CA GLU A 152 11.69 2.56 -8.75
C GLU A 152 10.45 3.19 -8.12
N ALA A 153 9.32 3.15 -8.83
CA ALA A 153 8.01 3.63 -8.37
C ALA A 153 7.13 2.54 -7.72
N CYS A 154 7.59 1.28 -7.63
CA CYS A 154 6.78 0.15 -7.16
C CYS A 154 6.47 0.24 -5.65
N PRO A 155 5.20 0.41 -5.23
CA PRO A 155 4.87 0.51 -3.81
C PRO A 155 5.03 -0.80 -3.06
N VAL A 156 4.72 -1.91 -3.72
CA VAL A 156 4.89 -3.26 -3.14
C VAL A 156 6.38 -3.57 -2.97
N GLY A 157 7.22 -3.22 -3.95
CA GLY A 157 8.67 -3.39 -3.87
C GLY A 157 9.30 -2.55 -2.76
N ALA A 158 8.91 -1.28 -2.66
CA ALA A 158 9.34 -0.40 -1.58
C ALA A 158 8.99 -0.94 -0.19
N LEU A 159 7.77 -1.48 -0.03
CA LEU A 159 7.37 -2.16 1.20
C LEU A 159 8.19 -3.43 1.44
N ALA A 160 8.43 -4.24 0.39
CA ALA A 160 9.13 -5.50 0.49
C ALA A 160 10.58 -5.35 0.99
N PHE A 161 11.35 -4.42 0.40
CA PHE A 161 12.71 -4.14 0.85
C PHE A 161 12.76 -3.56 2.26
N TYR A 162 11.80 -2.70 2.62
CA TYR A 162 11.72 -2.19 3.98
C TYR A 162 11.45 -3.31 4.99
N LEU A 163 10.49 -4.20 4.70
CA LEU A 163 10.20 -5.34 5.56
C LEU A 163 11.40 -6.30 5.62
N LEU A 164 12.11 -6.54 4.52
CA LEU A 164 13.34 -7.34 4.55
C LEU A 164 14.32 -6.82 5.61
N GLU A 165 14.69 -5.54 5.52
CA GLU A 165 15.58 -4.90 6.50
C GLU A 165 15.00 -4.86 7.91
N TYR A 166 13.67 -4.76 8.05
CA TYR A 166 13.00 -4.80 9.35
C TYR A 166 13.23 -6.13 10.11
N TRP A 167 13.45 -7.24 9.40
CA TRP A 167 13.73 -8.57 9.97
C TRP A 167 15.19 -9.00 9.87
N LEU A 168 16.07 -8.23 9.21
CA LEU A 168 17.49 -8.58 9.16
C LEU A 168 18.18 -8.30 10.51
N PRO A 169 19.07 -9.19 10.98
CA PRO A 169 19.88 -8.93 12.16
C PRO A 169 20.84 -7.78 11.88
N THR A 170 20.59 -6.59 12.44
CA THR A 170 21.55 -5.49 12.32
C THR A 170 22.58 -5.59 13.45
N SER A 171 23.87 -5.64 13.11
CA SER A 171 24.99 -5.62 14.09
C SER A 171 24.98 -4.38 15.00
N SER A 172 24.30 -3.31 14.58
CA SER A 172 24.16 -2.05 15.32
C SER A 172 22.86 -1.92 16.12
N SER A 173 21.95 -2.90 16.07
CA SER A 173 20.69 -2.88 16.82
C SER A 173 20.87 -3.63 18.14
N ALA A 174 20.75 -2.93 19.27
CA ALA A 174 20.75 -3.57 20.59
C ALA A 174 19.57 -4.54 20.79
N ALA A 175 18.53 -4.45 19.97
CA ALA A 175 17.36 -5.32 20.02
C ALA A 175 17.43 -6.41 18.93
N PRO A 176 17.16 -7.69 19.27
CA PRO A 176 17.08 -8.78 18.27
C PRO A 176 15.94 -8.51 17.28
N PRO A 177 15.96 -9.05 16.06
CA PRO A 177 14.89 -8.87 15.09
C PRO A 177 13.52 -9.31 15.66
N PRO A 178 12.40 -8.72 15.18
CA PRO A 178 11.09 -9.04 15.69
C PRO A 178 10.73 -10.49 15.42
N ARG A 179 10.10 -11.18 16.39
CA ARG A 179 9.64 -12.55 16.21
C ARG A 179 8.13 -12.56 16.07
N VAL A 180 7.64 -13.32 15.10
CA VAL A 180 6.19 -13.52 14.91
C VAL A 180 5.54 -14.27 16.07
N GLU A 181 6.34 -14.91 16.93
CA GLU A 181 5.88 -15.55 18.16
C GLU A 181 5.74 -14.58 19.34
N ASP A 182 6.23 -13.34 19.21
CA ASP A 182 6.16 -12.35 20.29
C ASP A 182 4.69 -12.07 20.66
N HIS A 183 4.37 -12.08 21.96
CA HIS A 183 3.01 -11.85 22.47
C HIS A 183 2.42 -10.50 21.99
N ASP A 184 3.27 -9.47 21.88
CA ASP A 184 2.85 -8.13 21.49
C ASP A 184 2.92 -7.89 19.98
N TRP A 185 3.11 -8.94 19.17
CA TRP A 185 3.21 -8.83 17.70
C TRP A 185 2.04 -8.05 17.08
N VAL A 186 0.84 -8.24 17.61
CA VAL A 186 -0.38 -7.55 17.17
C VAL A 186 -0.31 -6.02 17.30
N ASN A 187 0.62 -5.51 18.12
CA ASN A 187 0.81 -4.10 18.39
C ASN A 187 2.01 -3.51 17.63
N TYR A 188 2.72 -4.30 16.83
CA TYR A 188 3.90 -3.82 16.10
C TYR A 188 3.48 -2.89 14.98
N HIS A 189 3.97 -1.66 15.05
CA HIS A 189 3.74 -0.64 14.03
C HIS A 189 4.68 -0.86 12.84
N LEU A 190 4.15 -0.71 11.64
CA LEU A 190 4.89 -0.89 10.39
C LEU A 190 6.12 0.02 10.35
N LEU A 191 5.95 1.32 10.59
CA LEU A 191 7.01 2.33 10.45
C LEU A 191 7.79 2.56 11.77
N SER A 192 7.73 1.61 12.71
CA SER A 192 8.42 1.73 13.99
C SER A 192 9.95 1.66 13.85
N LYS A 193 10.66 2.04 14.91
CA LYS A 193 12.08 1.72 15.07
C LYS A 193 12.20 0.29 15.61
N SER A 194 13.29 -0.41 15.29
CA SER A 194 13.57 -1.75 15.81
C SER A 194 13.54 -1.82 17.35
N THR A 195 13.91 -0.73 18.03
CA THR A 195 13.97 -0.63 19.50
C THR A 195 12.62 -0.40 20.18
N THR A 196 11.63 0.17 19.48
CA THR A 196 10.32 0.56 20.04
C THR A 196 9.24 0.24 19.03
N ARG A 197 8.90 -1.05 18.91
CA ARG A 197 8.03 -1.60 17.86
C ARG A 197 6.55 -1.28 18.06
N THR A 198 6.13 -1.15 19.31
CA THR A 198 4.74 -0.90 19.70
C THR A 198 4.33 0.57 19.63
N SER A 199 5.27 1.47 19.29
CA SER A 199 5.04 2.91 19.22
C SER A 199 4.99 3.40 17.78
N GLU A 200 4.02 4.26 17.47
CA GLU A 200 3.99 5.00 16.21
C GLU A 200 5.22 5.89 16.06
N ILE A 201 5.68 6.08 14.81
CA ILE A 201 6.69 7.09 14.53
C ILE A 201 6.13 8.49 14.83
N ARG A 202 6.97 9.38 15.37
CA ARG A 202 6.57 10.76 15.67
C ARG A 202 6.24 11.51 14.37
N TYR A 203 5.19 12.34 14.41
CA TYR A 203 4.83 13.22 13.29
C TYR A 203 6.01 14.10 12.85
N ALA A 204 6.73 14.70 13.81
CA ALA A 204 7.89 15.54 13.52
C ALA A 204 8.97 14.83 12.69
N THR A 205 9.21 13.53 12.95
CA THR A 205 10.18 12.73 12.19
C THR A 205 9.71 12.53 10.75
N GLN A 206 8.46 12.15 10.54
CA GLN A 206 7.89 11.97 9.20
C GLN A 206 7.82 13.29 8.43
N TYR A 207 7.45 14.38 9.10
CA TYR A 207 7.38 15.73 8.53
C TYR A 207 8.75 16.24 8.09
N LYS A 208 9.76 16.16 8.96
CA LYS A 208 11.13 16.59 8.66
C LYS A 208 11.65 15.92 7.38
N GLN A 209 11.49 14.60 7.28
CA GLN A 209 11.96 13.83 6.14
C GLN A 209 11.18 14.13 4.86
N THR A 210 9.86 14.31 4.97
CA THR A 210 9.04 14.73 3.83
C THR A 210 9.47 16.11 3.32
N ARG A 211 9.80 17.04 4.22
CA ARG A 211 10.27 18.39 3.88
C ARG A 211 11.63 18.38 3.23
N GLU A 212 12.59 17.67 3.83
CA GLU A 212 13.95 17.55 3.31
C GLU A 212 13.96 17.09 1.84
N VAL A 213 13.16 16.07 1.50
CA VAL A 213 13.06 15.60 0.11
C VAL A 213 12.30 16.58 -0.78
N GLN A 214 11.25 17.23 -0.28
CA GLN A 214 10.55 18.26 -1.05
C GLN A 214 11.46 19.44 -1.36
N ASP A 215 12.29 19.87 -0.42
CA ASP A 215 13.23 20.97 -0.59
C ASP A 215 14.35 20.54 -1.57
N TYR A 216 14.88 19.32 -1.42
CA TYR A 216 15.88 18.75 -2.33
C TYR A 216 15.39 18.65 -3.78
N LEU A 217 14.14 18.20 -3.97
CA LEU A 217 13.52 18.06 -5.29
C LEU A 217 12.85 19.35 -5.78
N ASN A 218 12.97 20.45 -5.04
CA ASN A 218 12.33 21.74 -5.33
C ASN A 218 10.79 21.64 -5.54
N ILE A 219 10.13 20.76 -4.80
CA ILE A 219 8.69 20.54 -4.83
C ILE A 219 8.02 21.60 -3.95
N GLY A 220 7.71 22.76 -4.54
CA GLY A 220 7.14 23.92 -3.84
C GLY A 220 5.74 23.67 -3.27
N VAL A 221 5.62 23.35 -1.98
CA VAL A 221 4.31 23.21 -1.28
C VAL A 221 4.33 23.93 0.06
N LYS A 222 3.71 25.11 0.12
CA LYS A 222 3.50 25.83 1.39
C LYS A 222 2.48 25.09 2.27
N GLY A 223 2.73 25.07 3.59
CA GLY A 223 1.73 24.71 4.61
C GLY A 223 1.38 23.23 4.84
N LYS A 224 1.45 22.33 3.84
CA LYS A 224 0.92 20.94 4.00
C LYS A 224 1.79 19.84 3.37
N ALA A 225 3.09 19.83 3.66
CA ALA A 225 4.06 18.81 3.20
C ALA A 225 3.50 17.38 3.20
N THR A 226 2.87 16.98 4.31
CA THR A 226 2.42 15.60 4.47
C THR A 226 1.12 15.26 3.72
N HIS A 227 0.38 16.25 3.24
CA HIS A 227 -0.83 16.05 2.44
C HIS A 227 -0.53 15.94 0.95
N LEU A 228 0.67 16.34 0.51
CA LEU A 228 1.04 16.37 -0.89
C LEU A 228 0.88 15.00 -1.56
N SER A 229 1.39 13.93 -0.95
CA SER A 229 1.29 12.57 -1.50
C SER A 229 -0.15 12.15 -1.77
N ARG A 230 -1.08 12.54 -0.89
CA ARG A 230 -2.51 12.24 -1.04
C ARG A 230 -3.16 13.07 -2.15
N ARG A 231 -2.77 14.34 -2.31
CA ARG A 231 -3.21 15.18 -3.45
C ARG A 231 -2.69 14.61 -4.77
N LEU A 232 -1.40 14.31 -4.84
CA LEU A 232 -0.74 13.75 -6.02
C LEU A 232 -1.31 12.38 -6.40
N GLY A 233 -1.55 11.49 -5.43
CA GLY A 233 -2.15 10.19 -5.70
C GLY A 233 -3.54 10.32 -6.32
N ALA A 234 -4.39 11.20 -5.80
CA ALA A 234 -5.70 11.46 -6.39
C ALA A 234 -5.63 12.13 -7.76
N PHE A 235 -4.64 12.99 -7.98
CA PHE A 235 -4.39 13.58 -9.29
C PHE A 235 -3.96 12.51 -10.31
N LEU A 236 -3.03 11.62 -9.94
CA LEU A 236 -2.65 10.47 -10.78
C LEU A 236 -3.87 9.60 -11.10
N ALA A 237 -4.67 9.22 -10.10
CA ALA A 237 -5.87 8.41 -10.32
C ALA A 237 -6.85 9.07 -11.30
N ARG A 238 -6.99 10.40 -11.24
CA ARG A 238 -7.79 11.16 -12.21
C ARG A 238 -7.20 11.07 -13.62
N LEU A 239 -5.88 11.23 -13.77
CA LEU A 239 -5.19 11.13 -15.06
C LEU A 239 -5.31 9.72 -15.67
N THR A 240 -5.31 8.68 -14.83
CA THR A 240 -5.49 7.29 -15.26
C THR A 240 -6.95 6.91 -15.54
N GLY A 241 -7.87 7.87 -15.48
CA GLY A 241 -9.29 7.68 -15.84
C GLY A 241 -10.19 7.18 -14.72
N ALA A 242 -9.77 7.22 -13.45
CA ALA A 242 -10.62 6.84 -12.33
C ALA A 242 -11.77 7.84 -12.17
N THR A 243 -12.97 7.33 -11.87
CA THR A 243 -14.10 8.22 -11.59
C THR A 243 -13.91 8.93 -10.25
N HIS A 244 -14.56 10.07 -10.07
CA HIS A 244 -14.52 10.79 -8.79
C HIS A 244 -15.05 9.93 -7.63
N GLU A 245 -16.02 9.05 -7.90
CA GLU A 245 -16.54 8.11 -6.89
C GLU A 245 -15.49 7.07 -6.49
N ASP A 246 -14.80 6.47 -7.47
CA ASP A 246 -13.74 5.50 -7.22
C ASP A 246 -12.57 6.12 -6.44
N ILE A 247 -12.14 7.33 -6.84
CA ILE A 247 -11.11 8.10 -6.14
C ILE A 247 -11.56 8.41 -4.70
N SER A 248 -12.81 8.80 -4.52
CA SER A 248 -13.39 9.09 -3.20
C SER A 248 -13.44 7.85 -2.31
N LYS A 249 -13.80 6.69 -2.87
CA LYS A 249 -13.81 5.40 -2.19
C LYS A 249 -12.39 4.95 -1.81
N HIS A 250 -11.47 4.94 -2.78
CA HIS A 250 -10.08 4.55 -2.57
C HIS A 250 -9.36 5.46 -1.58
N GLY A 251 -9.56 6.77 -1.64
CA GLY A 251 -9.00 7.71 -0.67
C GLY A 251 -9.70 7.68 0.70
N GLY A 252 -10.85 7.01 0.84
CA GLY A 252 -11.66 7.03 2.07
C GLY A 252 -12.27 8.40 2.36
N TRP A 253 -12.58 9.18 1.32
CA TRP A 253 -13.30 10.45 1.38
C TRP A 253 -14.82 10.29 1.28
N GLY A 254 -15.30 9.17 0.73
CA GLY A 254 -16.71 8.91 0.55
C GLY A 254 -17.46 8.86 1.88
N THR A 255 -18.50 9.70 2.00
CA THR A 255 -19.48 9.69 3.11
C THR A 255 -20.85 9.20 2.68
N ASN A 256 -21.01 8.81 1.40
CA ASN A 256 -22.27 8.32 0.87
C ASN A 256 -22.73 7.09 1.67
N ARG A 257 -24.02 7.04 2.00
CA ARG A 257 -24.65 5.89 2.67
C ARG A 257 -24.39 4.59 1.93
N LEU A 258 -24.34 4.60 0.59
CA LEU A 258 -24.05 3.39 -0.21
C LEU A 258 -22.67 2.80 0.13
N ILE A 259 -21.63 3.62 0.04
CA ILE A 259 -20.25 3.25 0.39
C ILE A 259 -20.15 2.89 1.87
N THR A 260 -20.83 3.65 2.72
CA THR A 260 -20.74 3.53 4.17
C THR A 260 -21.51 2.34 4.74
N HIS A 261 -22.57 1.85 4.09
CA HIS A 261 -23.42 0.80 4.66
C HIS A 261 -23.56 -0.46 3.79
N TYR A 262 -23.36 -0.37 2.46
CA TYR A 262 -23.72 -1.48 1.55
C TYR A 262 -22.56 -2.02 0.74
N LEU A 263 -21.54 -1.20 0.43
CA LEU A 263 -20.38 -1.66 -0.33
C LEU A 263 -19.29 -2.13 0.63
N ASP A 264 -19.07 -3.45 0.65
CA ASP A 264 -17.99 -4.11 1.38
C ASP A 264 -17.03 -4.79 0.40
N GLY A 265 -15.77 -4.92 0.81
CA GLY A 265 -14.72 -5.60 0.04
C GLY A 265 -13.61 -4.70 -0.47
N VAL A 266 -12.57 -5.33 -1.00
CA VAL A 266 -11.38 -4.67 -1.55
C VAL A 266 -11.65 -4.27 -2.99
N ASP A 267 -11.72 -2.97 -3.24
CA ASP A 267 -11.80 -2.42 -4.60
C ASP A 267 -10.40 -2.03 -5.07
N ALA A 268 -9.87 -2.78 -6.03
CA ALA A 268 -8.53 -2.57 -6.55
C ALA A 268 -8.52 -1.79 -7.88
N SER A 269 -9.66 -1.33 -8.39
CA SER A 269 -9.77 -0.65 -9.68
C SER A 269 -8.82 0.55 -9.78
N VAL A 270 -8.87 1.45 -8.80
CA VAL A 270 -7.99 2.64 -8.74
C VAL A 270 -6.52 2.24 -8.59
N ALA A 271 -6.21 1.24 -7.75
CA ALA A 271 -4.83 0.79 -7.57
C ALA A 271 -4.24 0.20 -8.85
N LEU A 272 -5.04 -0.55 -9.61
CA LEU A 272 -4.66 -1.10 -10.91
C LEU A 272 -4.38 0.02 -11.91
N GLN A 273 -5.29 0.99 -12.02
CA GLN A 273 -5.12 2.15 -12.91
C GLN A 273 -3.88 2.97 -12.57
N MET A 274 -3.66 3.28 -11.28
CA MET A 274 -2.49 4.02 -10.81
C MET A 274 -1.17 3.28 -11.06
N ALA A 275 -1.23 1.95 -11.19
CA ALA A 275 -0.08 1.12 -11.55
C ALA A 275 0.11 0.97 -13.08
N GLY A 276 -0.71 1.64 -13.90
CA GLY A 276 -0.66 1.56 -15.36
C GLY A 276 -1.43 0.37 -15.95
N PHE A 277 -2.16 -0.40 -15.14
CA PHE A 277 -3.07 -1.43 -15.62
C PHE A 277 -4.42 -0.77 -15.94
N GLU A 278 -4.63 -0.38 -17.20
CA GLU A 278 -5.89 0.23 -17.63
C GLU A 278 -7.10 -0.66 -17.31
N ASN A 279 -8.25 -0.04 -17.03
CA ASN A 279 -9.54 -0.65 -16.70
C ASN A 279 -10.04 -1.67 -17.74
N GLY A 280 -9.46 -2.87 -17.75
CA GLY A 280 -9.84 -3.95 -18.67
C GLY A 280 -9.63 -3.63 -20.16
N ARG A 281 -8.87 -2.58 -20.51
CA ARG A 281 -8.61 -2.16 -21.90
C ARG A 281 -7.27 -2.64 -22.43
N THR A 282 -6.24 -2.74 -21.60
CA THR A 282 -4.96 -3.34 -21.99
C THR A 282 -4.94 -4.84 -21.73
N GLU A 283 -4.28 -5.56 -22.62
CA GLU A 283 -3.99 -7.00 -22.48
C GLU A 283 -2.91 -7.28 -21.42
N ASN A 284 -2.25 -6.23 -20.91
CA ASN A 284 -0.98 -6.32 -20.20
C ASN A 284 -1.13 -6.22 -18.68
N PHE A 285 -1.79 -7.21 -18.06
CA PHE A 285 -1.53 -7.57 -16.64
C PHE A 285 -0.20 -8.33 -16.54
N TRP A 286 0.84 -7.76 -17.13
CA TRP A 286 2.14 -8.40 -17.26
C TRP A 286 3.20 -7.45 -16.73
N LEU A 287 4.04 -7.98 -15.85
CA LEU A 287 5.30 -7.36 -15.50
C LEU A 287 6.36 -8.24 -16.13
N GLU A 288 7.25 -7.67 -16.94
CA GLU A 288 8.33 -8.43 -17.59
C GLU A 288 9.17 -9.21 -16.58
N ARG A 289 9.40 -8.61 -15.41
CA ARG A 289 10.12 -9.23 -14.30
C ARG A 289 9.29 -10.21 -13.45
N ASN A 290 8.05 -10.54 -13.81
CA ASN A 290 7.24 -11.50 -13.03
C ASN A 290 7.64 -12.96 -13.32
N VAL A 291 8.94 -13.24 -13.25
CA VAL A 291 9.53 -14.58 -13.37
C VAL A 291 9.48 -15.26 -12.01
N ILE A 292 9.07 -16.52 -11.95
CA ILE A 292 9.03 -17.29 -10.69
C ILE A 292 10.46 -17.70 -10.34
N PRO A 293 11.06 -17.19 -9.24
CA PRO A 293 12.39 -17.59 -8.79
C PRO A 293 12.37 -19.00 -8.20
N ASP A 294 13.52 -19.64 -8.12
CA ASP A 294 13.65 -20.96 -7.50
C ASP A 294 13.20 -20.95 -6.02
N LEU A 295 12.60 -22.06 -5.57
CA LEU A 295 12.04 -22.17 -4.22
C LEU A 295 13.11 -22.03 -3.13
N GLU A 296 14.30 -22.61 -3.33
CA GLU A 296 15.37 -22.53 -2.34
C GLU A 296 15.84 -21.08 -2.19
N LEU A 297 15.99 -20.36 -3.31
CA LEU A 297 16.33 -18.94 -3.30
C LEU A 297 15.24 -18.10 -2.62
N GLN A 298 13.96 -18.39 -2.87
CA GLN A 298 12.87 -17.71 -2.18
C GLN A 298 12.91 -17.94 -0.66
N ARG A 299 13.21 -19.17 -0.20
CA ARG A 299 13.29 -19.53 1.22
C ARG A 299 14.44 -18.86 1.97
N MET A 300 15.49 -18.43 1.28
CA MET A 300 16.56 -17.62 1.89
C MET A 300 16.05 -16.26 2.38
N VAL A 301 14.99 -15.72 1.77
CA VAL A 301 14.34 -14.48 2.19
C VAL A 301 13.28 -14.81 3.24
N PHE A 302 13.32 -14.21 4.43
CA PHE A 302 12.42 -14.54 5.56
C PHE A 302 12.40 -16.05 5.94
N PRO A 303 13.54 -16.66 6.32
CA PRO A 303 13.67 -18.12 6.56
C PRO A 303 12.93 -18.65 7.81
N PHE A 304 12.13 -17.81 8.46
CA PHE A 304 11.33 -18.16 9.63
C PHE A 304 9.88 -18.54 9.29
N ILE A 305 9.38 -18.20 8.09
CA ILE A 305 7.96 -18.34 7.71
C ILE A 305 7.49 -19.80 7.84
N GLU A 306 8.27 -20.76 7.36
CA GLU A 306 7.94 -22.19 7.40
C GLU A 306 7.81 -22.70 8.84
N ARG A 307 8.61 -22.16 9.76
CA ARG A 307 8.62 -22.56 11.17
C ARG A 307 7.54 -21.87 12.00
N ALA A 308 7.15 -20.65 11.62
CA ALA A 308 6.28 -19.76 12.39
C ALA A 308 4.85 -20.29 12.68
N CYS A 309 4.33 -21.20 11.86
CA CYS A 309 2.99 -21.77 12.02
C CYS A 309 3.01 -23.21 12.57
N SER A 310 4.18 -23.71 13.01
CA SER A 310 4.25 -25.00 13.71
C SER A 310 3.53 -24.86 15.05
N ASN A 311 2.64 -25.81 15.39
CA ASN A 311 1.87 -25.76 16.61
C ASN A 311 2.81 -25.73 17.84
N PRO A 312 2.76 -24.70 18.71
CA PRO A 312 3.67 -24.60 19.87
C PRO A 312 3.50 -25.76 20.88
N GLU A 313 2.35 -26.44 20.87
CA GLU A 313 2.09 -27.61 21.73
C GLU A 313 2.66 -28.91 21.14
N ASP A 314 2.87 -28.99 19.82
CA ASP A 314 3.43 -30.16 19.13
C ASP A 314 4.87 -29.88 18.71
N LYS A 315 5.80 -30.07 19.64
CA LYS A 315 7.26 -29.93 19.42
C LYS A 315 7.86 -30.87 18.36
N LYS A 316 7.04 -31.63 17.63
CA LYS A 316 7.52 -32.67 16.69
C LYS A 316 6.95 -32.65 15.28
N HIS A 317 5.91 -31.88 14.94
CA HIS A 317 5.36 -31.93 13.57
C HIS A 317 5.16 -30.54 12.95
N TYR A 318 5.92 -30.32 11.88
CA TYR A 318 5.63 -29.31 10.85
C TYR A 318 4.20 -29.48 10.35
N ASP A 319 3.45 -28.40 10.20
CA ASP A 319 2.14 -28.43 9.53
C ASP A 319 2.38 -28.60 8.01
N PRO A 320 2.16 -29.79 7.42
CA PRO A 320 2.46 -30.00 6.00
C PRO A 320 1.57 -29.15 5.09
N PHE A 321 0.37 -28.81 5.56
CA PHE A 321 -0.56 -27.94 4.84
C PHE A 321 -0.05 -26.50 4.82
N TRP A 322 0.59 -26.03 5.90
CA TRP A 322 1.24 -24.72 5.92
C TRP A 322 2.37 -24.63 4.91
N ILE A 323 3.29 -25.61 4.91
CA ILE A 323 4.41 -25.63 3.95
C ILE A 323 3.88 -25.66 2.52
N GLN A 324 2.91 -26.53 2.23
CA GLN A 324 2.27 -26.59 0.92
C GLN A 324 1.60 -25.27 0.53
N THR A 325 0.97 -24.58 1.49
CA THR A 325 0.39 -23.25 1.26
C THR A 325 1.49 -22.27 0.86
N ILE A 326 2.59 -22.18 1.61
CA ILE A 326 3.72 -21.29 1.32
C ILE A 326 4.36 -21.61 -0.04
N ASP A 327 4.53 -22.89 -0.37
CA ASP A 327 5.06 -23.29 -1.68
C ASP A 327 4.12 -22.89 -2.82
N ASN A 328 2.81 -23.07 -2.66
CA ASN A 328 1.85 -22.62 -3.64
C ASN A 328 1.88 -21.09 -3.83
N ILE A 329 2.15 -20.32 -2.77
CA ILE A 329 2.32 -18.86 -2.84
C ILE A 329 3.53 -18.51 -3.69
N MET A 330 4.66 -19.12 -3.37
CA MET A 330 5.95 -18.89 -4.03
C MET A 330 5.92 -19.27 -5.51
N LEU A 331 5.05 -20.21 -5.88
CA LEU A 331 4.87 -20.71 -7.26
C LEU A 331 3.69 -20.05 -7.99
N ASP A 332 3.05 -19.03 -7.43
CA ASP A 332 1.82 -18.41 -7.97
C ASP A 332 0.70 -19.42 -8.31
N ARG A 333 0.70 -20.58 -7.66
CA ARG A 333 -0.36 -21.57 -7.84
C ARG A 333 -1.60 -21.01 -7.16
N SER A 334 -2.71 -20.95 -7.89
CA SER A 334 -3.98 -20.41 -7.39
C SER A 334 -4.33 -21.01 -6.04
N ILE A 335 -4.09 -20.25 -4.97
CA ILE A 335 -4.65 -20.51 -3.65
C ILE A 335 -5.87 -19.62 -3.59
N PHE A 336 -7.06 -20.22 -3.66
CA PHE A 336 -8.27 -19.54 -3.23
C PHE A 336 -8.16 -19.32 -1.72
N TYR A 337 -7.50 -18.24 -1.32
CA TYR A 337 -7.58 -17.69 0.03
C TYR A 337 -9.04 -17.34 0.29
N GLY A 338 -9.76 -18.23 0.97
CA GLY A 338 -11.09 -17.94 1.51
C GLY A 338 -12.27 -18.76 0.98
N ARG A 339 -12.15 -19.62 -0.06
CA ARG A 339 -13.33 -20.39 -0.53
C ARG A 339 -13.34 -21.88 -0.20
N GLN A 340 -12.18 -22.49 0.04
CA GLN A 340 -12.16 -23.89 0.51
C GLN A 340 -12.45 -24.04 2.00
N GLU A 341 -12.25 -23.00 2.82
CA GLU A 341 -12.63 -23.08 4.23
C GLU A 341 -14.16 -23.03 4.43
N GLU A 342 -14.90 -22.31 3.57
CA GLU A 342 -16.38 -22.25 3.66
C GLU A 342 -17.09 -23.43 2.97
N ASN A 343 -16.58 -23.94 1.84
CA ASN A 343 -17.28 -24.99 1.09
C ASN A 343 -16.87 -26.44 1.43
N ILE A 344 -15.77 -26.68 2.15
CA ILE A 344 -15.40 -28.05 2.58
C ILE A 344 -16.18 -28.49 3.83
N LYS A 345 -16.96 -27.62 4.50
CA LYS A 345 -17.60 -27.98 5.78
C LYS A 345 -19.07 -27.64 6.02
N ILE A 346 -19.86 -27.23 5.04
CA ILE A 346 -21.31 -27.03 5.31
C ILE A 346 -22.16 -28.28 5.07
N LYS A 347 -21.69 -29.30 4.32
CA LYS A 347 -22.53 -30.48 4.03
C LYS A 347 -22.07 -31.85 4.57
N LYS A 348 -20.84 -32.05 5.04
CA LYS A 348 -20.39 -33.40 5.49
C LYS A 348 -19.52 -33.51 6.75
N ILE A 349 -19.35 -32.46 7.57
CA ILE A 349 -18.60 -32.56 8.83
C ILE A 349 -19.47 -32.13 10.01
N LYS A 350 -20.49 -32.95 10.29
CA LYS A 350 -21.23 -32.90 11.57
C LYS A 350 -20.70 -33.87 12.63
N LYS A 351 -19.63 -34.64 12.40
CA LYS A 351 -19.31 -35.76 13.33
C LYS A 351 -17.87 -36.12 13.68
N ARG A 352 -16.81 -35.44 13.24
CA ARG A 352 -15.45 -35.74 13.76
C ARG A 352 -14.57 -34.51 13.95
N ALA A 353 -14.11 -34.36 15.20
CA ALA A 353 -13.18 -33.37 15.74
C ALA A 353 -13.65 -31.92 15.68
N ALA A 354 -13.91 -31.35 16.86
CA ALA A 354 -13.80 -29.92 17.10
C ALA A 354 -12.41 -29.46 16.63
N ARG A 355 -12.30 -28.97 15.38
CA ARG A 355 -11.12 -28.20 14.98
C ARG A 355 -11.15 -26.95 15.85
N LYS A 356 -10.18 -26.80 16.75
CA LYS A 356 -9.88 -25.54 17.46
C LYS A 356 -10.01 -24.41 16.43
N VAL A 357 -11.05 -23.57 16.55
CA VAL A 357 -11.14 -22.34 15.77
C VAL A 357 -9.91 -21.52 16.16
N LEU A 358 -9.10 -21.10 15.18
CA LEU A 358 -7.92 -20.29 15.44
C LEU A 358 -8.36 -18.97 16.09
N SER A 359 -7.57 -18.47 17.05
CA SER A 359 -7.79 -17.13 17.59
C SER A 359 -7.64 -16.06 16.50
N ASP A 360 -8.31 -14.92 16.65
CA ASP A 360 -8.20 -13.78 15.73
C ASP A 360 -6.75 -13.32 15.53
N GLU A 361 -5.94 -13.41 16.57
CA GLU A 361 -4.50 -13.18 16.52
C GLU A 361 -3.79 -14.17 15.60
N ALA A 362 -4.06 -15.47 15.75
CA ALA A 362 -3.45 -16.51 14.92
C ALA A 362 -3.84 -16.36 13.45
N ILE A 363 -5.09 -15.96 13.16
CA ILE A 363 -5.55 -15.65 11.79
C ILE A 363 -4.78 -14.45 11.22
N SER A 364 -4.66 -13.37 12.00
CA SER A 364 -3.95 -12.15 11.57
C SER A 364 -2.46 -12.42 11.33
N ARG A 365 -1.83 -13.22 12.20
CA ARG A 365 -0.45 -13.66 12.05
C ARG A 365 -0.25 -14.48 10.77
N ARG A 366 -1.11 -15.47 10.51
CA ARG A 366 -1.08 -16.27 9.27
C ARG A 366 -1.21 -15.41 8.02
N ARG A 367 -2.15 -14.46 8.00
CA ARG A 367 -2.33 -13.53 6.87
C ARG A 367 -1.09 -12.70 6.59
N HIS A 368 -0.46 -12.18 7.65
CA HIS A 368 0.78 -11.42 7.51
C HIS A 368 1.94 -12.30 7.01
N LEU A 369 2.07 -13.53 7.52
CA LEU A 369 3.07 -14.48 7.03
C LEU A 369 2.88 -14.84 5.55
N CYS A 370 1.63 -15.03 5.10
CA CYS A 370 1.33 -15.21 3.67
C CYS A 370 1.74 -13.98 2.84
N LEU A 371 1.53 -12.76 3.37
CA LEU A 371 2.04 -11.55 2.73
C LEU A 371 3.57 -11.60 2.59
N LEU A 372 4.30 -11.88 3.68
CA LEU A 372 5.77 -11.98 3.62
C LEU A 372 6.25 -13.04 2.61
N ALA A 373 5.55 -14.18 2.51
CA ALA A 373 5.84 -15.21 1.52
C ALA A 373 5.67 -14.70 0.07
N HIS A 374 4.61 -13.95 -0.21
CA HIS A 374 4.44 -13.27 -1.50
C HIS A 374 5.57 -12.26 -1.77
N LEU A 375 6.05 -11.56 -0.74
CA LEU A 375 7.10 -10.55 -0.88
C LEU A 375 8.48 -11.15 -1.14
N ARG A 376 8.76 -12.42 -0.82
CA ARG A 376 10.02 -13.11 -1.19
C ARG A 376 10.31 -12.98 -2.68
N LYS A 377 9.31 -13.33 -3.49
CA LYS A 377 9.37 -13.22 -4.94
C LYS A 377 9.57 -11.77 -5.40
N VAL A 378 8.82 -10.83 -4.81
CA VAL A 378 8.94 -9.40 -5.17
C VAL A 378 10.35 -8.88 -4.92
N ILE A 379 10.94 -9.21 -3.77
CA ILE A 379 12.31 -8.83 -3.40
C ILE A 379 13.29 -9.34 -4.45
N LEU A 380 13.25 -10.63 -4.78
CA LEU A 380 14.20 -11.22 -5.73
C LEU A 380 14.06 -10.64 -7.14
N GLN A 381 12.83 -10.44 -7.61
CA GLN A 381 12.56 -9.88 -8.93
C GLN A 381 12.97 -8.41 -9.03
N ASP A 382 12.62 -7.58 -8.04
CA ASP A 382 12.96 -6.16 -8.04
C ASP A 382 14.48 -5.98 -7.79
N ALA A 383 15.11 -6.84 -6.97
CA ALA A 383 16.54 -6.83 -6.75
C ALA A 383 17.31 -7.14 -8.04
N ALA A 384 16.87 -8.13 -8.82
CA ALA A 384 17.48 -8.43 -10.11
C ALA A 384 17.51 -7.20 -11.04
N VAL A 385 16.43 -6.41 -11.10
CA VAL A 385 16.41 -5.17 -11.88
C VAL A 385 17.38 -4.13 -11.33
N PHE A 386 17.40 -3.92 -10.01
CA PHE A 386 18.32 -2.96 -9.37
C PHE A 386 19.80 -3.34 -9.56
N PHE A 387 20.13 -4.63 -9.66
CA PHE A 387 21.50 -5.10 -9.84
C PHE A 387 21.92 -5.22 -11.31
N ILE A 388 21.05 -5.70 -12.20
CA ILE A 388 21.35 -5.87 -13.64
C ILE A 388 21.37 -4.52 -14.37
N GLY A 389 20.53 -3.55 -13.98
CA GLY A 389 20.52 -2.21 -14.57
C GLY A 389 21.82 -1.40 -14.40
N ARG A 390 22.79 -1.91 -13.63
CA ARG A 390 24.10 -1.26 -13.41
C ARG A 390 25.09 -1.45 -14.56
N GLU A 391 24.95 -2.47 -15.40
CA GLU A 391 25.92 -2.69 -16.49
C GLU A 391 25.65 -1.85 -17.75
N GLN A 392 24.44 -1.31 -17.92
CA GLN A 392 24.07 -0.59 -19.16
C GLN A 392 23.97 0.94 -19.03
N ILE A 393 23.92 1.50 -17.81
CA ILE A 393 23.62 2.94 -17.62
C ILE A 393 24.83 3.76 -17.13
N PHE A 394 25.90 3.13 -16.66
CA PHE A 394 27.15 3.82 -16.33
C PHE A 394 28.33 3.16 -17.07
N PRO A 395 28.95 3.78 -18.09
CA PRO A 395 30.28 3.37 -18.50
C PRO A 395 31.21 3.59 -17.31
N ALA A 396 32.01 2.58 -16.97
CA ALA A 396 33.06 2.65 -15.96
C ALA A 396 33.87 3.95 -16.09
N PRO A 397 34.10 4.68 -14.98
CA PRO A 397 35.46 4.66 -14.43
C PRO A 397 35.53 4.85 -12.90
N TYR A 398 34.70 4.18 -12.10
CA TYR A 398 34.75 4.29 -10.63
C TYR A 398 35.24 3.02 -9.91
N PHE A 399 36.10 2.25 -10.57
CA PHE A 399 36.93 1.24 -9.91
C PHE A 399 38.37 1.35 -10.37
N GLN A 400 39.05 2.42 -9.93
CA GLN A 400 40.49 2.39 -9.69
C GLN A 400 40.79 3.19 -8.41
N ALA A 401 41.68 2.60 -7.59
CA ALA A 401 42.15 2.97 -6.24
C ALA A 401 41.25 2.57 -5.06
#